data_AF-A0A644XS17-F1
#
_entry.id   AF-A0A644XS17-F1
#
_cell.length_a   1.000
_cell.length_b   1.000
_cell.length_c   1.000
_cell.angle_alpha   90.00
_cell.angle_beta   90.00
_cell.angle_gamma   90.00
#
_symmetry.space_group_name_H-M   'P 1'
#
loop_
_entity.id
_entity.type
_entity.pdbx_description
1 polymer ?
#
loop_
_entity_poly.entity_id
_entity_poly.type
_entity_poly.pdbx_seq_one_letter_code
_entity_poly.pdbx_strand_id
1 'polypeptide(L)'
;MLNRIEDDIDKKQALQGWKLTQKKIGKGTGKKAPLLKREAQKLMTKCQSAVPAWIMPVNKALESLDSKNNKFDIVIIDEASQSDISALAIMYLAKKIIIVGDDEQVSPSAIGIDVDKTRALSEMYIKGNIPNWHLFDMNSSLYDIAKTTFPILMLKEHFRCVPEIIGYSNQLSYDYKIKPLRDGSSSPLKPPTVSYRVDGLRNGASKVNDVEAENVIALMLSCMEQPEYAGMTFGAISLLGDQQAKKINNLALEKLDPKEYFNRAFLCGNASQFQGDERDVIFLSMVDSNEGEGPLRLTGEGIGKSTKQRYNVAASRARNQLWVVHSIDVSNDLKSGDMRRDLITYAANPKSILEKTKIVNAQYESPFETAVGRNLVAKGYHIIPQWKVGSYRIDMVAVSGDGKVAIECDGERYHSGNDKVLEDMERQTILERLGWRFIRIRGSEYYRNPQSTIERVISELDQYGIEPEDFNEDTEVILNYSDLFERVKIGSDRILDEWEKSRELAWK
;
A
#
# COMPACT_ATOMS: atom_id res chain seq x y z
N MET A 1 -5.65 -12.74 -37.61
CA MET A 1 -5.01 -11.46 -37.20
C MET A 1 -4.05 -10.98 -38.28
N LEU A 2 -3.16 -11.87 -38.76
CA LEU A 2 -2.36 -11.67 -39.97
C LEU A 2 -3.23 -11.38 -41.22
N ASN A 3 -4.37 -12.07 -41.40
CA ASN A 3 -5.25 -11.88 -42.57
C ASN A 3 -5.69 -10.41 -42.80
N ARG A 4 -5.98 -9.61 -41.76
CA ARG A 4 -6.42 -8.20 -41.93
C ARG A 4 -5.34 -7.29 -42.53
N ILE A 5 -4.07 -7.67 -42.39
CA ILE A 5 -2.90 -6.92 -42.87
C ILE A 5 -2.31 -7.59 -44.12
N GLU A 6 -2.46 -8.90 -44.26
CA GLU A 6 -2.05 -9.65 -45.45
C GLU A 6 -2.92 -9.35 -46.65
N ASP A 7 -4.22 -9.10 -46.44
CA ASP A 7 -5.17 -8.82 -47.53
C ASP A 7 -5.23 -7.32 -47.91
N ASP A 8 -4.57 -6.43 -47.16
CA ASP A 8 -4.61 -4.97 -47.35
C ASP A 8 -3.19 -4.35 -47.28
N ILE A 9 -2.56 -4.28 -48.45
CA ILE A 9 -1.20 -3.76 -48.63
C ILE A 9 -1.09 -2.29 -48.17
N ASP A 10 -2.14 -1.49 -48.36
CA ASP A 10 -2.13 -0.08 -47.98
C ASP A 10 -2.11 0.08 -46.46
N LYS A 11 -2.89 -0.71 -45.72
CA LYS A 11 -2.82 -0.76 -44.26
C LYS A 11 -1.46 -1.24 -43.77
N LYS A 12 -0.88 -2.25 -44.41
CA LYS A 12 0.45 -2.77 -44.08
C LYS A 12 1.53 -1.71 -44.28
N GLN A 13 1.50 -1.00 -45.42
CA GLN A 13 2.42 0.09 -45.71
C GLN A 13 2.23 1.26 -44.74
N ALA A 14 0.99 1.65 -44.44
CA ALA A 14 0.70 2.71 -43.49
C ALA A 14 1.21 2.37 -42.08
N LEU A 15 1.04 1.12 -41.63
CA LEU A 15 1.54 0.66 -40.33
C LEU A 15 3.07 0.66 -40.26
N GLN A 16 3.75 0.13 -41.29
CA GLN A 16 5.22 0.16 -41.36
C GLN A 16 5.76 1.59 -41.48
N GLY A 17 5.11 2.42 -42.31
CA GLY A 17 5.42 3.83 -42.46
C GLY A 17 5.26 4.58 -41.14
N TRP A 18 4.20 4.31 -40.39
CA TRP A 18 3.98 4.90 -39.07
C TRP A 18 5.10 4.50 -38.10
N LYS A 19 5.44 3.20 -38.05
CA LYS A 19 6.53 2.67 -37.20
C LYS A 19 7.87 3.34 -37.52
N LEU A 20 8.21 3.47 -38.80
CA LEU A 20 9.44 4.15 -39.24
C LEU A 20 9.41 5.65 -38.93
N THR A 21 8.25 6.30 -39.07
CA THR A 21 8.08 7.73 -38.76
C THR A 21 8.27 7.98 -37.27
N GLN A 22 7.68 7.15 -36.40
CA GLN A 22 7.89 7.22 -34.95
C GLN A 22 9.37 7.05 -34.57
N LYS A 23 10.08 6.11 -35.20
CA LYS A 23 11.53 5.95 -35.00
C LYS A 23 12.32 7.20 -35.40
N LYS A 24 11.90 7.91 -36.45
CA LYS A 24 12.52 9.19 -36.88
C LYS A 24 12.19 10.38 -35.98
N ILE A 25 11.02 10.39 -35.33
CA ILE A 25 10.65 11.43 -34.35
C ILE A 25 11.61 11.36 -33.15
N GLY A 26 11.93 10.16 -32.66
CA GLY A 26 12.83 9.96 -31.53
C GLY A 26 12.36 10.72 -30.29
N LYS A 27 13.24 11.55 -29.69
CA LYS A 27 12.90 12.43 -28.55
C LYS A 27 11.95 13.58 -28.90
N GLY A 28 11.64 13.79 -30.18
CA GLY A 28 10.67 14.80 -30.62
C GLY A 28 11.15 16.26 -30.52
N THR A 29 12.43 16.50 -30.25
CA THR A 29 13.03 17.83 -30.07
C THR A 29 13.70 18.40 -31.33
N GLY A 30 13.84 17.59 -32.39
CA GLY A 30 14.47 18.02 -33.64
C GLY A 30 13.63 19.00 -34.45
N LYS A 31 14.27 19.83 -35.29
CA LYS A 31 13.58 20.83 -36.15
C LYS A 31 12.48 20.24 -37.04
N LYS A 32 12.63 18.98 -37.48
CA LYS A 32 11.63 18.27 -38.32
C LYS A 32 10.53 17.55 -37.50
N ALA A 33 10.62 17.52 -36.17
CA ALA A 33 9.70 16.77 -35.34
C ALA A 33 8.23 17.19 -35.51
N PRO A 34 7.86 18.49 -35.59
CA PRO A 34 6.46 18.88 -35.80
C PRO A 34 5.87 18.33 -37.11
N LEU A 35 6.67 18.34 -38.18
CA LEU A 35 6.27 17.81 -39.48
C LEU A 35 6.13 16.28 -39.44
N LEU A 36 7.08 15.58 -38.83
CA LEU A 36 7.01 14.13 -38.68
C LEU A 36 5.83 13.69 -37.79
N LYS A 37 5.49 14.44 -36.74
CA LYS A 37 4.30 14.19 -35.91
C LYS A 37 3.01 14.31 -36.73
N ARG A 38 2.88 15.33 -37.58
CA ARG A 38 1.73 15.48 -38.49
C ARG A 38 1.64 14.32 -39.49
N GLU A 39 2.76 13.87 -40.04
CA GLU A 39 2.76 12.68 -40.93
C GLU A 39 2.40 11.39 -40.19
N ALA A 40 2.89 11.22 -38.95
CA ALA A 40 2.49 10.10 -38.11
C ALA A 40 0.98 10.10 -37.83
N GLN A 41 0.37 11.26 -37.55
CA GLN A 41 -1.08 11.38 -37.37
C GLN A 41 -1.86 10.96 -38.62
N LYS A 42 -1.44 11.41 -39.81
CA LYS A 42 -2.06 11.01 -41.09
C LYS A 42 -1.99 9.49 -41.32
N LEU A 43 -0.85 8.89 -41.01
CA LEU A 43 -0.65 7.44 -41.16
C LEU A 43 -1.50 6.66 -40.15
N MET A 44 -1.61 7.16 -38.91
CA MET A 44 -2.41 6.55 -37.84
C MET A 44 -3.89 6.43 -38.24
N THR A 45 -4.47 7.46 -38.86
CA THR A 45 -5.86 7.40 -39.38
C THR A 45 -6.08 6.23 -40.35
N LYS A 46 -5.07 5.89 -41.15
CA LYS A 46 -5.16 4.78 -42.12
C LYS A 46 -4.92 3.43 -41.47
N CYS A 47 -3.99 3.33 -40.52
CA CYS A 47 -3.57 2.05 -39.95
C CYS A 47 -4.24 1.70 -38.61
N GLN A 48 -5.05 2.57 -38.01
CA GLN A 48 -5.73 2.29 -36.73
C GLN A 48 -6.47 0.94 -36.75
N SER A 49 -7.15 0.63 -37.86
CA SER A 49 -7.91 -0.62 -38.04
C SER A 49 -7.06 -1.83 -38.41
N ALA A 50 -5.76 -1.64 -38.67
CA ALA A 50 -4.84 -2.73 -39.04
C ALA A 50 -4.60 -3.67 -37.85
N VAL A 51 -4.63 -3.15 -36.62
CA VAL A 51 -4.46 -3.93 -35.39
C VAL A 51 -5.70 -3.77 -34.48
N PRO A 52 -6.07 -4.82 -33.72
CA PRO A 52 -7.26 -4.78 -32.87
C PRO A 52 -7.08 -3.95 -31.59
N ALA A 53 -5.84 -3.66 -31.19
CA ALA A 53 -5.52 -2.93 -29.98
C ALA A 53 -4.27 -2.08 -30.19
N TRP A 54 -4.26 -0.89 -29.57
CA TRP A 54 -3.15 0.03 -29.52
C TRP A 54 -2.79 0.30 -28.06
N ILE A 55 -1.52 0.11 -27.71
CA ILE A 55 -1.01 0.36 -26.35
C ILE A 55 -0.05 1.53 -26.45
N MET A 56 -0.39 2.64 -25.80
CA MET A 56 0.36 3.89 -25.88
C MET A 56 0.26 4.65 -24.55
N PRO A 57 1.35 5.31 -24.10
CA PRO A 57 1.25 6.31 -23.04
C PRO A 57 0.30 7.45 -23.43
N VAL A 58 -0.38 8.07 -22.45
CA VAL A 58 -1.38 9.14 -22.66
C VAL A 58 -0.84 10.26 -23.54
N ASN A 59 0.35 10.79 -23.22
CA ASN A 59 0.99 11.85 -24.00
C ASN A 59 1.23 11.44 -25.47
N LYS A 60 1.63 10.19 -25.73
CA LYS A 60 1.86 9.68 -27.09
C LYS A 60 0.56 9.49 -27.85
N ALA A 61 -0.50 9.08 -27.17
CA ALA A 61 -1.84 9.01 -27.74
C ALA A 61 -2.32 10.40 -28.16
N LEU A 62 -2.19 11.43 -27.31
CA LEU A 62 -2.55 12.81 -27.64
C LEU A 62 -1.69 13.40 -28.79
N GLU A 63 -0.42 13.03 -28.88
CA GLU A 63 0.46 13.46 -29.98
C GLU A 63 0.15 12.75 -31.31
N SER A 64 -0.28 11.48 -31.27
CA SER A 64 -0.31 10.62 -32.46
C SER A 64 -1.69 10.39 -33.04
N LEU A 65 -2.76 10.55 -32.24
CA LEU A 65 -4.13 10.30 -32.65
C LEU A 65 -4.79 11.61 -33.11
N ASP A 66 -5.50 11.54 -34.21
CA ASP A 66 -6.35 12.62 -34.69
C ASP A 66 -7.74 12.48 -34.06
N SER A 67 -8.08 13.38 -33.12
CA SER A 67 -9.33 13.32 -32.36
C SER A 67 -10.60 13.42 -33.20
N LYS A 68 -10.50 13.93 -34.44
CA LYS A 68 -11.60 14.03 -35.38
C LYS A 68 -11.89 12.68 -36.06
N ASN A 69 -10.84 11.96 -36.45
CA ASN A 69 -10.95 10.78 -37.31
C ASN A 69 -10.71 9.46 -36.56
N ASN A 70 -9.79 9.44 -35.60
CA ASN A 70 -9.53 8.25 -34.78
C ASN A 70 -10.58 8.14 -33.69
N LYS A 71 -11.35 7.04 -33.72
CA LYS A 71 -12.31 6.66 -32.68
C LYS A 71 -12.13 5.20 -32.30
N PHE A 72 -12.35 4.89 -31.04
CA PHE A 72 -12.25 3.54 -30.49
C PHE A 72 -13.59 3.12 -29.90
N ASP A 73 -13.92 1.85 -29.99
CA ASP A 73 -15.12 1.34 -29.29
C ASP A 73 -14.89 1.32 -27.78
N ILE A 74 -13.67 0.97 -27.35
CA ILE A 74 -13.25 0.91 -25.95
C ILE A 74 -11.87 1.54 -25.79
N VAL A 75 -11.69 2.37 -24.76
CA VAL A 75 -10.38 2.77 -24.24
C VAL A 75 -10.26 2.30 -22.80
N ILE A 76 -9.11 1.70 -22.48
CA ILE A 76 -8.74 1.33 -21.11
C ILE A 76 -7.61 2.26 -20.69
N ILE A 77 -7.79 2.95 -19.57
CA ILE A 77 -6.76 3.79 -18.96
C ILE A 77 -6.32 3.04 -17.71
N ASP A 78 -5.16 2.40 -17.81
CA ASP A 78 -4.52 1.71 -16.69
C ASP A 78 -3.70 2.69 -15.86
N GLU A 79 -3.51 2.38 -14.58
CA GLU A 79 -2.83 3.25 -13.61
C GLU A 79 -3.38 4.70 -13.63
N ALA A 80 -4.70 4.84 -13.76
CA ALA A 80 -5.38 6.12 -13.91
C ALA A 80 -5.24 7.02 -12.67
N SER A 81 -4.93 6.46 -11.50
CA SER A 81 -4.60 7.23 -10.31
C SER A 81 -3.25 7.94 -10.40
N GLN A 82 -2.40 7.57 -11.39
CA GLN A 82 -1.16 8.26 -11.77
C GLN A 82 -1.29 9.12 -13.03
N SER A 83 -2.46 9.15 -13.66
CA SER A 83 -2.71 10.00 -14.81
C SER A 83 -3.30 11.31 -14.33
N ASP A 84 -2.64 12.42 -14.63
CA ASP A 84 -3.20 13.75 -14.36
C ASP A 84 -4.46 14.03 -15.20
N ILE A 85 -5.07 15.18 -14.98
CA ILE A 85 -6.28 15.61 -15.68
C ILE A 85 -6.13 15.69 -17.21
N SER A 86 -4.91 15.70 -17.78
CA SER A 86 -4.73 15.71 -19.24
C SER A 86 -5.29 14.44 -19.91
N ALA A 87 -5.37 13.33 -19.16
CA ALA A 87 -5.96 12.09 -19.63
C ALA A 87 -7.47 12.20 -19.95
N LEU A 88 -8.17 13.24 -19.45
CA LEU A 88 -9.56 13.54 -19.85
C LEU A 88 -9.71 13.70 -21.37
N ALA A 89 -8.70 14.24 -22.06
CA ALA A 89 -8.76 14.41 -23.51
C ALA A 89 -8.82 13.07 -24.27
N ILE A 90 -8.26 12.00 -23.69
CA ILE A 90 -8.32 10.65 -24.28
C ILE A 90 -9.74 10.08 -24.23
N MET A 91 -10.55 10.47 -23.24
CA MET A 91 -11.94 10.02 -23.10
C MET A 91 -12.79 10.39 -24.33
N TYR A 92 -12.47 11.50 -25.00
CA TYR A 92 -13.16 11.94 -26.23
C TYR A 92 -12.96 10.98 -27.42
N LEU A 93 -11.97 10.10 -27.35
CA LEU A 93 -11.63 9.17 -28.43
C LEU A 93 -12.48 7.90 -28.41
N ALA A 94 -13.29 7.65 -27.38
CA ALA A 94 -13.97 6.37 -27.20
C ALA A 94 -15.47 6.47 -26.89
N LYS A 95 -16.21 5.43 -27.27
CA LYS A 95 -17.63 5.26 -26.88
C LYS A 95 -17.77 4.73 -25.44
N LYS A 96 -16.86 3.83 -25.04
CA LYS A 96 -16.80 3.25 -23.70
C LYS A 96 -15.39 3.40 -23.13
N ILE A 97 -15.32 3.74 -21.85
CA ILE A 97 -14.05 3.98 -21.16
C ILE A 97 -14.03 3.08 -19.92
N ILE A 98 -12.90 2.42 -19.71
CA ILE A 98 -12.62 1.63 -18.51
C ILE A 98 -11.43 2.31 -17.84
N ILE A 99 -11.64 2.78 -16.62
CA ILE A 99 -10.62 3.44 -15.81
C ILE A 99 -10.19 2.44 -14.75
N VAL A 100 -8.90 2.09 -14.74
CA VAL A 100 -8.30 1.16 -13.79
C VAL A 100 -7.24 1.93 -13.01
N GLY A 101 -7.27 1.85 -11.69
CA GLY A 101 -6.35 2.57 -10.83
C GLY A 101 -6.60 2.26 -9.36
N ASP A 102 -5.73 2.80 -8.52
CA ASP A 102 -5.76 2.63 -7.07
C ASP A 102 -5.41 3.97 -6.41
N ASP A 103 -6.37 4.59 -5.74
CA ASP A 103 -6.23 5.89 -5.06
C ASP A 103 -5.45 5.80 -3.75
N GLU A 104 -5.16 4.59 -3.27
CA GLU A 104 -4.29 4.35 -2.11
C GLU A 104 -2.82 4.14 -2.53
N GLN A 105 -2.48 4.18 -3.82
CA GLN A 105 -1.11 4.24 -4.35
C GLN A 105 -0.67 5.67 -4.67
N VAL A 106 0.60 5.88 -5.03
CA VAL A 106 1.13 7.25 -5.23
C VAL A 106 0.45 7.94 -6.41
N SER A 107 -0.06 9.14 -6.15
CA SER A 107 -0.67 10.04 -7.13
C SER A 107 0.35 10.98 -7.80
N PRO A 108 0.02 11.63 -8.92
CA PRO A 108 0.89 12.59 -9.58
C PRO A 108 1.25 13.74 -8.65
N SER A 109 2.50 14.18 -8.70
CA SER A 109 2.93 15.39 -8.00
C SER A 109 3.22 16.51 -9.00
N ALA A 110 2.56 17.65 -8.85
CA ALA A 110 2.78 18.85 -9.66
C ALA A 110 4.07 19.62 -9.27
N ILE A 111 5.21 18.94 -9.20
CA ILE A 111 6.48 19.56 -8.79
C ILE A 111 6.95 20.52 -9.90
N GLY A 112 7.10 21.81 -9.55
CA GLY A 112 7.64 22.83 -10.45
C GLY A 112 6.61 23.48 -11.38
N ILE A 113 5.30 23.27 -11.15
CA ILE A 113 4.23 23.91 -11.91
C ILE A 113 3.76 25.18 -11.18
N ASP A 114 3.52 26.24 -11.95
CA ASP A 114 2.95 27.51 -11.47
C ASP A 114 1.44 27.31 -11.20
N VAL A 115 1.11 27.13 -9.92
CA VAL A 115 -0.25 26.87 -9.44
C VAL A 115 -1.17 28.05 -9.78
N ASP A 116 -0.68 29.28 -9.69
CA ASP A 116 -1.47 30.48 -9.95
C ASP A 116 -1.89 30.59 -11.42
N LYS A 117 -0.96 30.29 -12.34
CA LYS A 117 -1.30 30.23 -13.78
C LYS A 117 -2.34 29.15 -14.08
N THR A 118 -2.19 27.98 -13.47
CA THR A 118 -3.10 26.85 -13.68
C THR A 118 -4.50 27.19 -13.16
N ARG A 119 -4.58 27.83 -11.98
CA ARG A 119 -5.82 28.29 -11.39
C ARG A 119 -6.50 29.35 -12.26
N ALA A 120 -5.75 30.32 -12.78
CA ALA A 120 -6.30 31.35 -13.67
C ALA A 120 -6.92 30.73 -14.94
N LEU A 121 -6.26 29.72 -15.55
CA LEU A 121 -6.81 28.99 -16.69
C LEU A 121 -8.08 28.20 -16.31
N SER A 122 -8.09 27.56 -15.15
CA SER A 122 -9.25 26.81 -14.66
C SER A 122 -10.45 27.74 -14.41
N GLU A 123 -10.19 28.91 -13.83
CA GLU A 123 -11.21 29.95 -13.62
C GLU A 123 -11.75 30.54 -14.94
N MET A 124 -10.92 30.59 -15.98
CA MET A 124 -11.31 31.13 -17.29
C MET A 124 -12.10 30.12 -18.14
N TYR A 125 -11.72 28.84 -18.13
CA TYR A 125 -12.23 27.84 -19.09
C TYR A 125 -13.10 26.74 -18.49
N ILE A 126 -12.98 26.46 -17.18
CA ILE A 126 -13.65 25.32 -16.53
C ILE A 126 -14.74 25.79 -15.56
N LYS A 127 -14.46 26.86 -14.82
CA LYS A 127 -15.39 27.44 -13.83
C LYS A 127 -16.72 27.82 -14.47
N GLY A 128 -17.81 27.31 -13.88
CA GLY A 128 -19.17 27.54 -14.36
C GLY A 128 -19.63 26.57 -15.46
N ASN A 129 -18.71 25.84 -16.09
CA ASN A 129 -19.02 24.90 -17.16
C ASN A 129 -19.04 23.45 -16.67
N ILE A 130 -18.23 23.12 -15.66
CA ILE A 130 -18.10 21.76 -15.12
C ILE A 130 -18.43 21.77 -13.60
N PRO A 131 -19.28 20.87 -13.11
CA PRO A 131 -19.50 20.68 -11.67
C PRO A 131 -18.18 20.37 -10.95
N ASN A 132 -18.02 20.86 -9.73
CA ASN A 132 -16.80 20.67 -8.95
C ASN A 132 -15.51 21.09 -9.69
N TRP A 133 -15.58 22.12 -10.54
CA TRP A 133 -14.44 22.62 -11.32
C TRP A 133 -13.15 22.85 -10.51
N HIS A 134 -13.28 23.16 -9.21
CA HIS A 134 -12.16 23.38 -8.29
C HIS A 134 -11.32 22.11 -8.03
N LEU A 135 -11.84 20.93 -8.35
CA LEU A 135 -11.12 19.65 -8.29
C LEU A 135 -10.30 19.38 -9.56
N PHE A 136 -10.48 20.15 -10.64
CA PHE A 136 -9.74 19.93 -11.89
C PHE A 136 -8.39 20.66 -11.83
N ASP A 137 -7.55 20.27 -10.87
CA ASP A 137 -6.19 20.77 -10.69
C ASP A 137 -5.14 19.72 -11.09
N MET A 138 -3.86 20.10 -11.01
CA MET A 138 -2.75 19.21 -11.39
C MET A 138 -2.39 18.18 -10.31
N ASN A 139 -3.01 18.24 -9.13
CA ASN A 139 -2.83 17.26 -8.06
C ASN A 139 -3.90 16.17 -8.11
N SER A 140 -4.97 16.39 -8.87
CA SER A 140 -6.06 15.45 -9.05
C SER A 140 -5.77 14.50 -10.20
N SER A 141 -5.97 13.21 -9.95
CA SER A 141 -5.86 12.20 -11.00
C SER A 141 -7.17 12.05 -11.78
N LEU A 142 -7.10 11.46 -12.97
CA LEU A 142 -8.30 11.05 -13.69
C LEU A 142 -9.19 10.12 -12.86
N TYR A 143 -8.58 9.25 -12.05
CA TYR A 143 -9.29 8.35 -11.16
C TYR A 143 -10.09 9.11 -10.10
N ASP A 144 -9.50 10.14 -9.47
CA ASP A 144 -10.18 10.97 -8.47
C ASP A 144 -11.40 11.68 -9.07
N ILE A 145 -11.23 12.26 -10.26
CA ILE A 145 -12.33 12.91 -10.98
C ILE A 145 -13.44 11.90 -11.30
N ALA A 146 -13.11 10.73 -11.80
CA ALA A 146 -14.09 9.68 -12.13
C ALA A 146 -14.87 9.20 -10.90
N LYS A 147 -14.18 9.04 -9.75
CA LYS A 147 -14.75 8.61 -8.47
C LYS A 147 -15.83 9.56 -7.94
N THR A 148 -15.82 10.85 -8.33
CA THR A 148 -16.87 11.80 -7.94
C THR A 148 -18.23 11.48 -8.54
N THR A 149 -18.26 10.76 -9.66
CA THR A 149 -19.47 10.56 -10.48
C THR A 149 -19.85 9.08 -10.59
N PHE A 150 -18.88 8.17 -10.64
CA PHE A 150 -19.11 6.76 -10.93
C PHE A 150 -18.82 5.86 -9.72
N PRO A 151 -19.61 4.79 -9.50
CA PRO A 151 -19.34 3.81 -8.45
C PRO A 151 -18.08 3.02 -8.77
N ILE A 152 -17.25 2.75 -7.76
CA ILE A 152 -16.02 1.98 -7.89
C ILE A 152 -16.30 0.49 -7.69
N LEU A 153 -15.76 -0.33 -8.60
CA LEU A 153 -15.69 -1.77 -8.43
C LEU A 153 -14.30 -2.17 -7.91
N MET A 154 -14.22 -2.56 -6.65
CA MET A 154 -12.96 -2.99 -6.03
C MET A 154 -12.65 -4.46 -6.34
N LEU A 155 -11.48 -4.72 -6.94
CA LEU A 155 -10.90 -6.05 -7.02
C LEU A 155 -10.28 -6.42 -5.67
N LYS A 156 -10.65 -7.59 -5.14
CA LYS A 156 -10.28 -7.97 -3.76
C LYS A 156 -9.16 -8.99 -3.69
N GLU A 157 -8.89 -9.72 -4.76
CA GLU A 157 -7.97 -10.86 -4.73
C GLU A 157 -6.53 -10.41 -4.99
N HIS A 158 -5.60 -10.87 -4.15
CA HIS A 158 -4.19 -10.51 -4.25
C HIS A 158 -3.31 -11.75 -4.42
N PHE A 159 -2.52 -11.75 -5.50
CA PHE A 159 -1.75 -12.92 -5.94
C PHE A 159 -0.22 -12.72 -5.86
N ARG A 160 0.27 -11.51 -5.54
CA ARG A 160 1.69 -11.15 -5.59
C ARG A 160 2.43 -11.50 -4.31
N CYS A 161 2.13 -10.81 -3.23
CA CYS A 161 2.84 -10.95 -1.97
C CYS A 161 2.30 -12.14 -1.19
N VAL A 162 3.16 -12.77 -0.40
CA VAL A 162 2.69 -13.67 0.66
C VAL A 162 1.83 -12.91 1.69
N PRO A 163 0.91 -13.59 2.40
CA PRO A 163 -0.10 -12.94 3.23
C PRO A 163 0.47 -11.98 4.30
N GLU A 164 1.62 -12.34 4.88
CA GLU A 164 2.31 -11.54 5.89
C GLU A 164 2.74 -10.17 5.35
N ILE A 165 3.19 -10.09 4.09
CA ILE A 165 3.67 -8.84 3.49
C ILE A 165 2.49 -7.93 3.13
N ILE A 166 1.53 -8.43 2.34
CA ILE A 166 0.38 -7.62 1.91
C ILE A 166 -0.52 -7.24 3.09
N GLY A 167 -0.48 -7.99 4.19
CA GLY A 167 -1.30 -7.73 5.37
C GLY A 167 -1.09 -6.33 5.96
N TYR A 168 0.13 -5.78 5.91
CA TYR A 168 0.41 -4.42 6.35
C TYR A 168 -0.36 -3.39 5.50
N SER A 169 -0.20 -3.47 4.18
CA SER A 169 -0.92 -2.61 3.23
C SER A 169 -2.44 -2.78 3.33
N ASN A 170 -2.91 -4.01 3.54
CA ASN A 170 -4.33 -4.32 3.70
C ASN A 170 -4.95 -3.66 4.94
N GLN A 171 -4.20 -3.63 6.04
CA GLN A 171 -4.55 -2.89 7.25
C GLN A 171 -4.51 -1.39 7.00
N LEU A 172 -3.42 -0.90 6.44
CA LEU A 172 -3.15 0.53 6.30
C LEU A 172 -4.15 1.22 5.36
N SER A 173 -4.42 0.62 4.19
CA SER A 173 -5.07 1.30 3.07
C SER A 173 -6.41 0.70 2.64
N TYR A 174 -6.69 -0.57 2.96
CA TYR A 174 -7.81 -1.29 2.32
C TYR A 174 -8.85 -1.86 3.29
N ASP A 175 -8.86 -1.45 4.56
CA ASP A 175 -9.80 -1.90 5.60
C ASP A 175 -9.92 -3.44 5.70
N TYR A 176 -8.84 -4.17 5.43
CA TYR A 176 -8.80 -5.63 5.35
C TYR A 176 -9.67 -6.25 4.23
N LYS A 177 -10.08 -5.48 3.22
CA LYS A 177 -10.91 -5.97 2.10
C LYS A 177 -10.12 -6.82 1.11
N ILE A 178 -8.79 -6.72 1.10
CA ILE A 178 -7.93 -7.54 0.24
C ILE A 178 -7.85 -8.96 0.79
N LYS A 179 -7.95 -9.94 -0.11
CA LYS A 179 -7.86 -11.37 0.13
C LYS A 179 -6.55 -11.90 -0.47
N PRO A 180 -5.52 -12.14 0.35
CA PRO A 180 -4.31 -12.79 -0.13
C PRO A 180 -4.63 -14.23 -0.53
N LEU A 181 -4.40 -14.57 -1.79
CA LEU A 181 -4.62 -15.91 -2.34
C LEU A 181 -3.31 -16.66 -2.60
N ARG A 182 -2.17 -15.98 -2.47
CA ARG A 182 -0.87 -16.63 -2.54
C ARG A 182 -0.62 -17.43 -1.27
N ASP A 183 -0.28 -18.71 -1.44
CA ASP A 183 0.08 -19.57 -0.31
C ASP A 183 1.40 -19.11 0.33
N GLY A 184 1.40 -18.87 1.64
CA GLY A 184 2.61 -18.52 2.40
C GLY A 184 3.66 -19.64 2.39
N SER A 185 3.27 -20.90 2.16
CA SER A 185 4.18 -22.04 1.99
C SER A 185 4.97 -21.99 0.67
N SER A 186 4.48 -21.24 -0.32
CA SER A 186 5.12 -21.11 -1.65
C SER A 186 6.43 -20.32 -1.63
N SER A 187 6.70 -19.56 -0.58
CA SER A 187 7.95 -18.82 -0.43
C SER A 187 8.93 -19.61 0.43
N PRO A 188 10.15 -19.91 -0.07
CA PRO A 188 11.19 -20.56 0.73
C PRO A 188 11.80 -19.60 1.75
N LEU A 189 11.54 -18.29 1.63
CA LEU A 189 12.10 -17.27 2.51
C LEU A 189 11.25 -17.14 3.77
N LYS A 190 11.86 -17.44 4.91
CA LYS A 190 11.30 -17.22 6.24
C LYS A 190 12.30 -16.39 7.07
N PRO A 191 11.82 -15.51 7.97
CA PRO A 191 10.44 -15.01 8.01
C PRO A 191 10.12 -14.12 6.77
N PRO A 192 8.83 -13.97 6.39
CA PRO A 192 8.45 -13.13 5.25
C PRO A 192 8.63 -11.62 5.46
N THR A 193 8.59 -11.16 6.70
CA THR A 193 8.89 -9.76 7.07
C THR A 193 9.93 -9.76 8.17
N VAL A 194 10.82 -8.78 8.14
CA VAL A 194 11.87 -8.59 9.13
C VAL A 194 11.90 -7.12 9.53
N SER A 195 11.89 -6.84 10.82
CA SER A 195 12.35 -5.56 11.38
C SER A 195 13.83 -5.72 11.75
N TYR A 196 14.69 -4.88 11.18
CA TYR A 196 16.13 -4.92 11.38
C TYR A 196 16.62 -3.57 11.88
N ARG A 197 16.82 -3.47 13.20
CA ARG A 197 17.33 -2.26 13.85
C ARG A 197 18.85 -2.20 13.71
N VAL A 198 19.37 -1.03 13.32
CA VAL A 198 20.80 -0.72 13.25
C VAL A 198 21.12 0.52 14.10
N ASP A 199 22.37 0.67 14.50
CA ASP A 199 22.82 1.86 15.23
C ASP A 199 23.26 2.97 14.25
N GLY A 200 22.27 3.56 13.59
CA GLY A 200 22.48 4.58 12.56
C GLY A 200 21.97 5.95 12.96
N LEU A 201 22.62 7.00 12.46
CA LEU A 201 22.16 8.37 12.62
C LEU A 201 21.94 9.02 11.25
N ARG A 202 20.83 9.74 11.12
CA ARG A 202 20.53 10.53 9.94
C ARG A 202 21.36 11.79 9.98
N ASN A 203 22.21 11.98 8.98
CA ASN A 203 22.99 13.21 8.85
C ASN A 203 22.05 14.43 8.76
N GLY A 204 21.93 15.25 9.82
CA GLY A 204 20.87 16.24 10.02
C GLY A 204 20.59 17.25 8.89
N ALA A 205 21.55 17.49 7.98
CA ALA A 205 21.35 18.34 6.79
C ALA A 205 20.88 17.58 5.54
N SER A 206 21.06 16.25 5.51
CA SER A 206 20.78 15.37 4.37
C SER A 206 19.79 14.28 4.75
N LYS A 207 18.93 13.87 3.82
CA LYS A 207 18.00 12.74 4.06
C LYS A 207 18.74 11.43 3.79
N VAL A 208 19.82 11.20 4.55
CA VAL A 208 20.75 10.08 4.39
C VAL A 208 21.11 9.53 5.77
N ASN A 209 21.08 8.20 5.87
CA ASN A 209 21.59 7.44 7.00
C ASN A 209 22.58 6.41 6.43
N ASP A 210 23.87 6.67 6.61
CA ASP A 210 24.94 5.86 6.02
C ASP A 210 24.96 4.43 6.57
N VAL A 211 24.70 4.26 7.87
CA VAL A 211 24.67 2.95 8.52
C VAL A 211 23.54 2.09 7.97
N GLU A 212 22.33 2.65 7.79
CA GLU A 212 21.24 1.94 7.13
C GLU A 212 21.60 1.57 5.69
N ALA A 213 22.25 2.48 4.95
CA ALA A 213 22.61 2.23 3.56
C ALA A 213 23.63 1.09 3.42
N GLU A 214 24.65 1.05 4.28
CA GLU A 214 25.64 -0.03 4.34
C GLU A 214 24.98 -1.35 4.72
N ASN A 215 24.12 -1.36 5.75
CA ASN A 215 23.40 -2.57 6.18
C ASN A 215 22.47 -3.12 5.11
N VAL A 216 21.76 -2.26 4.36
CA VAL A 216 20.92 -2.72 3.24
C VAL A 216 21.73 -3.49 2.20
N ILE A 217 22.93 -3.01 1.84
CA ILE A 217 23.77 -3.70 0.85
C ILE A 217 24.44 -4.94 1.44
N ALA A 218 24.91 -4.90 2.70
CA ALA A 218 25.50 -6.05 3.36
C ALA A 218 24.50 -7.20 3.54
N LEU A 219 23.27 -6.90 3.99
CA LEU A 219 22.18 -7.88 4.07
C LEU A 219 21.85 -8.46 2.70
N MET A 220 21.77 -7.61 1.67
CA MET A 220 21.50 -8.07 0.30
C MET A 220 22.59 -9.01 -0.21
N LEU A 221 23.86 -8.66 -0.03
CA LEU A 221 24.99 -9.51 -0.42
C LEU A 221 24.98 -10.82 0.35
N SER A 222 24.72 -10.79 1.66
CA SER A 222 24.60 -12.00 2.47
C SER A 222 23.43 -12.89 2.02
N CYS A 223 22.29 -12.30 1.65
CA CYS A 223 21.18 -13.04 1.02
C CYS A 223 21.65 -13.73 -0.27
N MET A 224 22.43 -13.05 -1.13
CA MET A 224 22.92 -13.62 -2.38
C MET A 224 23.85 -14.84 -2.20
N GLU A 225 24.51 -14.97 -1.04
CA GLU A 225 25.34 -16.12 -0.66
C GLU A 225 24.51 -17.36 -0.26
N GLN A 226 23.24 -17.19 0.08
CA GLN A 226 22.39 -18.27 0.55
C GLN A 226 21.66 -18.99 -0.61
N PRO A 227 21.56 -20.33 -0.58
CA PRO A 227 20.93 -21.09 -1.65
C PRO A 227 19.43 -20.78 -1.82
N GLU A 228 18.74 -20.41 -0.75
CA GLU A 228 17.30 -20.08 -0.77
C GLU A 228 16.98 -18.84 -1.62
N TYR A 229 17.98 -17.98 -1.89
CA TYR A 229 17.83 -16.77 -2.70
C TYR A 229 18.34 -16.97 -4.13
N ALA A 230 18.64 -18.19 -4.56
CA ALA A 230 19.13 -18.47 -5.90
C ALA A 230 18.14 -17.99 -6.97
N GLY A 231 18.64 -17.16 -7.91
CA GLY A 231 17.82 -16.59 -9.00
C GLY A 231 16.79 -15.54 -8.58
N MET A 232 16.74 -15.17 -7.29
CA MET A 232 15.81 -14.15 -6.82
C MET A 232 16.26 -12.74 -7.17
N THR A 233 15.27 -11.87 -7.35
CA THR A 233 15.45 -10.45 -7.64
C THR A 233 15.39 -9.59 -6.38
N PHE A 234 16.15 -8.49 -6.38
CA PHE A 234 16.29 -7.62 -5.20
C PHE A 234 15.89 -6.18 -5.50
N GLY A 235 15.41 -5.46 -4.50
CA GLY A 235 15.26 -4.01 -4.58
C GLY A 235 15.41 -3.31 -3.24
N ALA A 236 15.74 -2.03 -3.29
CA ALA A 236 15.86 -1.19 -2.10
C ALA A 236 15.07 0.12 -2.26
N ILE A 237 14.23 0.44 -1.29
CA ILE A 237 13.33 1.60 -1.31
C ILE A 237 13.65 2.52 -0.14
N SER A 238 13.92 3.80 -0.42
CA SER A 238 13.97 4.84 0.61
C SER A 238 12.56 5.30 1.00
N LEU A 239 12.25 5.28 2.30
CA LEU A 239 11.00 5.85 2.81
C LEU A 239 11.09 7.36 3.04
N LEU A 240 12.29 7.96 2.97
CA LEU A 240 12.50 9.39 3.17
C LEU A 240 13.53 9.97 2.19
N GLY A 241 13.05 10.54 1.09
CA GLY A 241 13.86 11.30 0.15
C GLY A 241 14.76 10.44 -0.75
N ASP A 242 15.18 11.03 -1.87
CA ASP A 242 15.89 10.31 -2.93
C ASP A 242 17.40 10.19 -2.68
N GLN A 243 17.94 10.97 -1.73
CA GLN A 243 19.36 10.97 -1.42
C GLN A 243 19.81 9.62 -0.84
N GLN A 244 19.01 9.03 0.05
CA GLN A 244 19.27 7.67 0.56
C GLN A 244 19.27 6.63 -0.56
N ALA A 245 18.27 6.65 -1.45
CA ALA A 245 18.21 5.71 -2.56
C ALA A 245 19.43 5.84 -3.49
N LYS A 246 19.88 7.07 -3.77
CA LYS A 246 21.11 7.30 -4.53
C LYS A 246 22.34 6.74 -3.81
N LYS A 247 22.44 6.92 -2.49
CA LYS A 247 23.54 6.37 -1.68
C LYS A 247 23.56 4.85 -1.74
N ILE A 248 22.42 4.20 -1.50
CA ILE A 248 22.27 2.73 -1.57
C ILE A 248 22.64 2.23 -2.97
N ASN A 249 22.15 2.86 -4.03
CA ASN A 249 22.46 2.44 -5.39
C ASN A 249 23.96 2.60 -5.72
N ASN A 250 24.59 3.68 -5.26
CA ASN A 250 26.03 3.89 -5.46
C ASN A 250 26.85 2.83 -4.71
N LEU A 251 26.48 2.50 -3.47
CA LEU A 251 27.11 1.40 -2.72
C LEU A 251 26.90 0.06 -3.43
N ALA A 252 25.71 -0.19 -3.98
CA ALA A 252 25.46 -1.40 -4.75
C ALA A 252 26.38 -1.50 -5.98
N LEU A 253 26.54 -0.41 -6.74
CA LEU A 253 27.43 -0.35 -7.91
C LEU A 253 28.91 -0.52 -7.54
N GLU A 254 29.31 -0.11 -6.33
CA GLU A 254 30.68 -0.27 -5.83
C GLU A 254 30.95 -1.71 -5.34
N LYS A 255 29.99 -2.31 -4.62
CA LYS A 255 30.19 -3.56 -3.89
C LYS A 255 29.74 -4.81 -4.64
N LEU A 256 28.83 -4.69 -5.62
CA LEU A 256 28.35 -5.84 -6.39
C LEU A 256 29.12 -5.96 -7.70
N ASP A 257 29.36 -7.21 -8.11
CA ASP A 257 29.80 -7.49 -9.46
C ASP A 257 28.74 -7.00 -10.48
N PRO A 258 29.13 -6.29 -11.56
CA PRO A 258 28.19 -5.76 -12.54
C PRO A 258 27.29 -6.82 -13.20
N LYS A 259 27.77 -8.06 -13.35
CA LYS A 259 26.98 -9.16 -13.89
C LYS A 259 25.91 -9.59 -12.89
N GLU A 260 26.24 -9.66 -11.60
CA GLU A 260 25.25 -9.96 -10.56
C GLU A 260 24.24 -8.83 -10.39
N TYR A 261 24.65 -7.56 -10.47
CA TYR A 261 23.72 -6.42 -10.46
C TYR A 261 22.61 -6.59 -11.52
N PHE A 262 22.99 -7.00 -12.75
CA PHE A 262 22.05 -7.25 -13.83
C PHE A 262 21.25 -8.55 -13.66
N ASN A 263 21.91 -9.67 -13.34
CA ASN A 263 21.26 -10.98 -13.17
C ASN A 263 20.21 -10.97 -12.05
N ARG A 264 20.50 -10.24 -10.97
CA ARG A 264 19.62 -10.08 -9.81
C ARG A 264 18.57 -8.98 -10.00
N ALA A 265 18.56 -8.34 -11.18
CA ALA A 265 17.66 -7.26 -11.57
C ALA A 265 17.51 -6.17 -10.49
N PHE A 266 18.63 -5.79 -9.84
CA PHE A 266 18.57 -4.87 -8.71
C PHE A 266 17.97 -3.52 -9.11
N LEU A 267 17.00 -3.05 -8.33
CA LEU A 267 16.38 -1.74 -8.49
C LEU A 267 16.49 -0.97 -7.19
N CYS A 268 16.80 0.32 -7.24
CA CYS A 268 16.85 1.17 -6.06
C CYS A 268 16.25 2.55 -6.34
N GLY A 269 15.44 3.05 -5.42
CA GLY A 269 14.63 4.25 -5.64
C GLY A 269 13.74 4.62 -4.46
N ASN A 270 12.81 5.54 -4.67
CA ASN A 270 11.70 5.82 -3.77
C ASN A 270 10.46 4.99 -4.17
N ALA A 271 9.38 5.07 -3.39
CA ALA A 271 8.16 4.31 -3.65
C ALA A 271 7.54 4.61 -5.04
N SER A 272 7.57 5.86 -5.50
CA SER A 272 7.04 6.27 -6.81
C SER A 272 7.84 5.64 -7.97
N GLN A 273 9.16 5.52 -7.82
CA GLN A 273 10.02 4.91 -8.84
C GLN A 273 9.86 3.39 -8.94
N PHE A 274 9.30 2.76 -7.91
CA PHE A 274 8.97 1.34 -7.88
C PHE A 274 7.53 1.05 -8.34
N GLN A 275 6.81 2.06 -8.83
CA GLN A 275 5.42 1.88 -9.21
C GLN A 275 5.31 1.00 -10.47
N GLY A 276 4.46 -0.02 -10.40
CA GLY A 276 4.37 -1.08 -11.43
C GLY A 276 5.50 -2.13 -11.37
N ASP A 277 6.56 -1.89 -10.60
CA ASP A 277 7.67 -2.83 -10.39
C ASP A 277 7.47 -3.65 -9.10
N GLU A 278 8.09 -4.83 -9.07
CA GLU A 278 8.11 -5.75 -7.92
C GLU A 278 9.42 -6.53 -7.87
N ARG A 279 9.82 -7.00 -6.69
CA ARG A 279 11.00 -7.86 -6.51
C ARG A 279 10.71 -8.98 -5.54
N ASP A 280 11.47 -10.06 -5.63
CA ASP A 280 11.34 -11.18 -4.70
C ASP A 280 11.67 -10.73 -3.27
N VAL A 281 12.73 -9.94 -3.12
CA VAL A 281 13.17 -9.38 -1.85
C VAL A 281 13.25 -7.86 -1.95
N ILE A 282 12.64 -7.15 -1.00
CA ILE A 282 12.74 -5.68 -0.89
C ILE A 282 13.32 -5.30 0.47
N PHE A 283 14.26 -4.36 0.46
CA PHE A 283 14.76 -3.65 1.63
C PHE A 283 14.16 -2.24 1.68
N LEU A 284 13.47 -1.92 2.77
CA LEU A 284 13.03 -0.56 3.07
C LEU A 284 14.08 0.08 3.99
N SER A 285 14.57 1.27 3.64
CA SER A 285 15.37 2.10 4.55
C SER A 285 14.48 3.21 5.10
N MET A 286 14.37 3.25 6.43
CA MET A 286 13.55 4.21 7.16
C MET A 286 14.17 5.61 7.13
N VAL A 287 15.50 5.69 7.16
CA VAL A 287 16.37 6.88 7.15
C VAL A 287 16.27 7.74 8.40
N ASP A 288 15.12 7.78 9.07
CA ASP A 288 14.90 8.59 10.27
C ASP A 288 15.56 7.99 11.50
N SER A 289 15.93 8.85 12.44
CA SER A 289 16.69 8.52 13.65
C SER A 289 16.41 9.57 14.72
N ASN A 290 16.45 9.18 15.99
CA ASN A 290 16.26 10.11 17.10
C ASN A 290 17.58 10.63 17.66
N GLU A 291 17.82 11.94 17.52
CA GLU A 291 19.02 12.63 18.02
C GLU A 291 18.70 13.62 19.18
N GLY A 292 17.43 13.74 19.57
CA GLY A 292 16.97 14.75 20.52
C GLY A 292 16.52 14.18 21.86
N GLU A 293 16.26 15.07 22.82
CA GLU A 293 15.61 14.70 24.07
C GLU A 293 14.10 14.51 23.85
N GLY A 294 13.68 13.24 23.85
CA GLY A 294 12.27 12.84 23.76
C GLY A 294 11.86 12.25 22.39
N PRO A 295 10.59 11.84 22.26
CA PRO A 295 10.11 11.15 21.07
C PRO A 295 10.02 12.07 19.85
N LEU A 296 10.30 11.49 18.68
CA LEU A 296 10.20 12.16 17.38
C LEU A 296 8.79 12.73 17.14
N ARG A 297 8.73 13.74 16.26
CA ARG A 297 7.45 14.28 15.77
C ARG A 297 6.66 13.16 15.10
N LEU A 298 5.38 13.08 15.42
CA LEU A 298 4.47 12.09 14.85
C LEU A 298 4.40 12.21 13.32
N THR A 299 4.60 11.09 12.65
CA THR A 299 4.40 10.95 11.20
C THR A 299 3.05 10.29 10.94
N GLY A 300 2.07 11.10 10.54
CA GLY A 300 0.74 10.63 10.11
C GLY A 300 0.66 10.44 8.59
N GLU A 301 -0.54 10.43 8.03
CA GLU A 301 -0.78 10.12 6.61
C GLU A 301 -0.10 11.08 5.60
N GLY A 302 0.34 12.25 6.05
CA GLY A 302 0.94 13.29 5.22
C GLY A 302 -0.10 14.11 4.46
N ILE A 303 0.34 15.21 3.83
CA ILE A 303 -0.54 16.06 3.02
C ILE A 303 -1.09 15.22 1.87
N GLY A 304 -2.42 15.21 1.70
CA GLY A 304 -3.09 14.43 0.66
C GLY A 304 -2.82 12.93 0.74
N LYS A 305 -2.58 12.37 1.94
CA LYS A 305 -2.21 10.95 2.16
C LYS A 305 -0.87 10.51 1.55
N SER A 306 -0.01 11.45 1.13
CA SER A 306 1.24 11.13 0.42
C SER A 306 2.20 10.21 1.19
N THR A 307 2.26 10.32 2.52
CA THR A 307 3.08 9.41 3.34
C THR A 307 2.45 8.04 3.39
N LYS A 308 1.12 7.96 3.58
CA LYS A 308 0.38 6.71 3.57
C LYS A 308 0.54 5.93 2.26
N GLN A 309 0.33 6.61 1.14
CA GLN A 309 0.52 6.04 -0.20
C GLN A 309 1.96 5.54 -0.41
N ARG A 310 2.96 6.29 0.06
CA ARG A 310 4.37 5.87 0.00
C ARG A 310 4.61 4.56 0.75
N TYR A 311 4.10 4.43 1.97
CA TYR A 311 4.26 3.23 2.79
C TYR A 311 3.49 2.05 2.19
N ASN A 312 2.25 2.28 1.74
CA ASN A 312 1.43 1.26 1.08
C ASN A 312 2.12 0.71 -0.18
N VAL A 313 2.64 1.61 -1.02
CA VAL A 313 3.38 1.21 -2.23
C VAL A 313 4.65 0.47 -1.86
N ALA A 314 5.49 1.02 -0.99
CA ALA A 314 6.79 0.44 -0.64
C ALA A 314 6.67 -0.98 -0.04
N ALA A 315 5.77 -1.19 0.93
CA ALA A 315 5.60 -2.49 1.58
C ALA A 315 5.05 -3.57 0.64
N SER A 316 4.24 -3.19 -0.36
CA SER A 316 3.62 -4.12 -1.32
C SER A 316 4.49 -4.48 -2.54
N ARG A 317 5.75 -4.02 -2.58
CA ARG A 317 6.69 -4.35 -3.68
C ARG A 317 7.40 -5.69 -3.51
N ALA A 318 7.42 -6.24 -2.30
CA ALA A 318 8.05 -7.52 -2.00
C ALA A 318 7.12 -8.69 -2.34
N ARG A 319 7.62 -9.68 -3.08
CA ARG A 319 6.88 -10.93 -3.33
C ARG A 319 7.09 -11.93 -2.19
N ASN A 320 8.34 -12.17 -1.81
CA ASN A 320 8.76 -13.28 -0.94
C ASN A 320 9.25 -12.81 0.43
N GLN A 321 9.97 -11.70 0.49
CA GLN A 321 10.50 -11.18 1.75
C GLN A 321 10.65 -9.65 1.77
N LEU A 322 10.27 -9.04 2.88
CA LEU A 322 10.38 -7.61 3.15
C LEU A 322 11.28 -7.36 4.37
N TRP A 323 12.36 -6.62 4.19
CA TRP A 323 13.23 -6.15 5.28
C TRP A 323 12.95 -4.67 5.55
N VAL A 324 12.68 -4.32 6.80
CA VAL A 324 12.53 -2.93 7.26
C VAL A 324 13.77 -2.59 8.08
N VAL A 325 14.72 -1.90 7.45
CA VAL A 325 15.97 -1.44 8.07
C VAL A 325 15.72 -0.05 8.66
N HIS A 326 15.95 0.11 9.95
CA HIS A 326 15.70 1.36 10.67
C HIS A 326 16.69 1.61 11.80
N SER A 327 16.84 2.86 12.20
CA SER A 327 17.69 3.27 13.33
C SER A 327 16.89 3.80 14.52
N ILE A 328 15.67 3.31 14.68
CA ILE A 328 14.67 3.83 15.62
C ILE A 328 14.42 2.83 16.75
N ASP A 329 14.42 3.33 17.99
CA ASP A 329 13.84 2.66 19.15
C ASP A 329 12.33 2.87 19.18
N VAL A 330 11.55 1.85 18.84
CA VAL A 330 10.10 2.00 18.70
C VAL A 330 9.43 2.43 20.01
N SER A 331 9.91 1.95 21.15
CA SER A 331 9.29 2.20 22.46
C SER A 331 9.58 3.61 22.95
N ASN A 332 10.77 4.14 22.67
CA ASN A 332 11.23 5.43 23.19
C ASN A 332 11.08 6.59 22.18
N ASP A 333 11.28 6.32 20.89
CA ASP A 333 11.36 7.36 19.87
C ASP A 333 10.02 7.68 19.22
N LEU A 334 9.05 6.75 19.25
CA LEU A 334 7.82 6.86 18.47
C LEU A 334 6.54 6.84 19.31
N LYS A 335 5.69 7.82 19.03
CA LYS A 335 4.37 7.98 19.67
C LYS A 335 3.36 6.96 19.12
N SER A 336 2.30 6.72 19.87
CA SER A 336 1.14 5.97 19.37
C SER A 336 0.53 6.67 18.15
N GLY A 337 0.09 5.89 17.15
CA GLY A 337 -0.43 6.39 15.87
C GLY A 337 0.63 6.89 14.89
N ASP A 338 1.91 6.63 15.13
CA ASP A 338 2.99 6.94 14.19
C ASP A 338 3.14 5.84 13.13
N MET A 339 3.09 6.22 11.85
CA MET A 339 3.19 5.26 10.75
C MET A 339 4.52 4.50 10.71
N ARG A 340 5.61 5.09 11.23
CA ARG A 340 6.90 4.38 11.35
C ARG A 340 6.78 3.25 12.37
N ARG A 341 6.12 3.52 13.50
CA ARG A 341 5.89 2.55 14.57
C ARG A 341 5.01 1.42 14.06
N ASP A 342 3.94 1.75 13.35
CA ASP A 342 3.03 0.76 12.76
C ASP A 342 3.77 -0.19 11.82
N LEU A 343 4.60 0.33 10.90
CA LEU A 343 5.38 -0.49 9.97
C LEU A 343 6.41 -1.37 10.69
N ILE A 344 7.20 -0.80 11.60
CA ILE A 344 8.26 -1.55 12.30
C ILE A 344 7.64 -2.66 13.17
N THR A 345 6.62 -2.31 13.96
CA THR A 345 5.93 -3.26 14.84
C THR A 345 5.28 -4.38 14.04
N TYR A 346 4.64 -4.04 12.91
CA TYR A 346 4.06 -5.04 12.04
C TYR A 346 5.13 -5.95 11.43
N ALA A 347 6.23 -5.40 10.93
CA ALA A 347 7.30 -6.19 10.31
C ALA A 347 7.98 -7.15 11.30
N ALA A 348 8.05 -6.78 12.58
CA ALA A 348 8.58 -7.63 13.65
C ALA A 348 7.65 -8.82 13.98
N ASN A 349 6.33 -8.64 13.92
CA ASN A 349 5.39 -9.69 14.27
C ASN A 349 4.09 -9.65 13.44
N PRO A 350 4.14 -9.99 12.14
CA PRO A 350 2.98 -9.92 11.25
C PRO A 350 1.89 -10.93 11.67
N LYS A 351 2.29 -12.09 12.22
CA LYS A 351 1.35 -13.15 12.61
C LYS A 351 0.48 -12.74 13.78
N SER A 352 1.04 -12.14 14.83
CA SER A 352 0.22 -11.68 15.97
C SER A 352 -0.87 -10.70 15.54
N ILE A 353 -0.57 -9.81 14.58
CA ILE A 353 -1.52 -8.81 14.09
C ILE A 353 -2.53 -9.46 13.14
N LEU A 354 -2.09 -10.36 12.24
CA LEU A 354 -2.97 -11.09 11.34
C LEU A 354 -3.88 -12.07 12.08
N GLU A 355 -3.41 -12.72 13.13
CA GLU A 355 -4.19 -13.64 13.97
C GLU A 355 -5.17 -12.85 14.84
N LYS A 356 -4.77 -11.74 15.47
CA LYS A 356 -5.71 -10.81 16.12
C LYS A 356 -6.80 -10.35 15.14
N THR A 357 -6.43 -10.00 13.91
CA THR A 357 -7.37 -9.57 12.87
C THR A 357 -8.27 -10.71 12.36
N LYS A 358 -7.75 -11.93 12.24
CA LYS A 358 -8.51 -13.13 11.83
C LYS A 358 -9.46 -13.61 12.93
N ILE A 359 -9.03 -13.61 14.18
CA ILE A 359 -9.85 -13.94 15.35
C ILE A 359 -10.99 -12.93 15.47
N VAL A 360 -10.69 -11.64 15.31
CA VAL A 360 -11.70 -10.58 15.25
C VAL A 360 -12.63 -10.81 14.06
N ASN A 361 -12.16 -10.98 12.82
CA ASN A 361 -13.05 -11.03 11.66
C ASN A 361 -13.80 -12.36 11.41
N ALA A 362 -13.28 -13.51 11.86
CA ALA A 362 -13.84 -14.82 11.52
C ALA A 362 -14.89 -15.31 12.52
N GLN A 363 -15.08 -14.63 13.64
CA GLN A 363 -16.03 -15.05 14.65
C GLN A 363 -17.31 -14.22 14.67
N TYR A 364 -17.38 -13.00 14.13
CA TYR A 364 -18.64 -12.24 14.13
C TYR A 364 -19.66 -12.77 13.11
N GLU A 365 -20.94 -12.79 13.48
CA GLU A 365 -22.04 -13.32 12.66
C GLU A 365 -22.70 -12.27 11.77
N SER A 366 -22.43 -10.97 12.02
CA SER A 366 -22.95 -9.88 11.22
C SER A 366 -21.93 -8.76 10.92
N PRO A 367 -22.11 -7.99 9.83
CA PRO A 367 -21.33 -6.78 9.57
C PRO A 367 -21.45 -5.72 10.66
N PHE A 368 -22.58 -5.71 11.38
CA PHE A 368 -22.81 -4.80 12.50
C PHE A 368 -21.90 -5.15 13.68
N GLU A 369 -21.91 -6.40 14.13
CA GLU A 369 -20.99 -6.90 15.15
C GLU A 369 -19.53 -6.68 14.76
N THR A 370 -19.17 -6.97 13.50
CA THR A 370 -17.82 -6.75 12.97
C THR A 370 -17.39 -5.29 13.13
N ALA A 371 -18.28 -4.33 12.84
CA ALA A 371 -17.98 -2.91 12.93
C ALA A 371 -17.78 -2.46 14.38
N VAL A 372 -18.65 -2.90 15.30
CA VAL A 372 -18.57 -2.62 16.73
C VAL A 372 -17.28 -3.19 17.33
N GLY A 373 -17.04 -4.49 17.13
CA GLY A 373 -15.88 -5.19 17.67
C GLY A 373 -14.55 -4.59 17.19
N ARG A 374 -14.45 -4.21 15.91
CA ARG A 374 -13.27 -3.51 15.39
C ARG A 374 -13.02 -2.16 16.06
N ASN A 375 -14.08 -1.39 16.32
CA ASN A 375 -13.93 -0.06 16.92
C ASN A 375 -13.41 -0.17 18.37
N LEU A 376 -13.97 -1.10 19.15
CA LEU A 376 -13.54 -1.35 20.52
C LEU A 376 -12.09 -1.89 20.59
N VAL A 377 -11.73 -2.82 19.71
CA VAL A 377 -10.33 -3.32 19.61
C VAL A 377 -9.37 -2.20 19.23
N ALA A 378 -9.75 -1.32 18.29
CA ALA A 378 -8.93 -0.16 17.92
C ALA A 378 -8.75 0.85 19.07
N LYS A 379 -9.61 0.78 20.10
CA LYS A 379 -9.53 1.59 21.32
C LYS A 379 -8.78 0.89 22.47
N GLY A 380 -8.18 -0.28 22.22
CA GLY A 380 -7.36 -1.00 23.20
C GLY A 380 -8.10 -2.04 24.04
N TYR A 381 -9.38 -2.31 23.75
CA TYR A 381 -10.16 -3.29 24.51
C TYR A 381 -9.93 -4.73 24.01
N HIS A 382 -9.80 -5.67 24.95
CA HIS A 382 -9.78 -7.09 24.65
C HIS A 382 -11.21 -7.60 24.42
N ILE A 383 -11.60 -7.73 23.15
CA ILE A 383 -12.93 -8.21 22.76
C ILE A 383 -12.85 -9.64 22.24
N ILE A 384 -13.64 -10.53 22.84
CA ILE A 384 -13.79 -11.92 22.44
C ILE A 384 -15.17 -12.11 21.82
N PRO A 385 -15.28 -12.28 20.50
CA PRO A 385 -16.54 -12.58 19.84
C PRO A 385 -17.14 -13.91 20.30
N GLN A 386 -18.46 -14.01 20.23
CA GLN A 386 -19.19 -15.26 20.16
C GLN A 386 -18.94 -16.23 21.33
N TRP A 387 -18.98 -15.66 22.54
CA TRP A 387 -18.66 -16.32 23.80
C TRP A 387 -19.77 -17.31 24.21
N LYS A 388 -19.41 -18.58 24.42
CA LYS A 388 -20.36 -19.64 24.82
C LYS A 388 -20.54 -19.69 26.34
N VAL A 389 -21.80 -19.72 26.79
CA VAL A 389 -22.19 -19.95 28.18
C VAL A 389 -23.21 -21.09 28.22
N GLY A 390 -22.75 -22.31 28.52
CA GLY A 390 -23.60 -23.50 28.44
C GLY A 390 -24.16 -23.70 27.03
N SER A 391 -25.49 -23.68 26.89
CA SER A 391 -26.20 -23.76 25.61
C SER A 391 -26.40 -22.40 24.92
N TYR A 392 -26.06 -21.29 25.58
CA TYR A 392 -26.24 -19.93 25.04
C TYR A 392 -24.95 -19.36 24.47
N ARG A 393 -25.06 -18.33 23.64
CA ARG A 393 -23.92 -17.68 22.97
C ARG A 393 -24.11 -16.17 22.88
N ILE A 394 -23.19 -15.43 23.48
CA ILE A 394 -23.17 -13.96 23.55
C ILE A 394 -22.42 -13.41 22.34
N ASP A 395 -22.92 -12.35 21.70
CA ASP A 395 -22.34 -11.79 20.47
C ASP A 395 -20.86 -11.45 20.61
N MET A 396 -20.48 -10.77 21.70
CA MET A 396 -19.08 -10.57 22.10
C MET A 396 -18.96 -10.22 23.59
N VAL A 397 -17.77 -10.44 24.15
CA VAL A 397 -17.45 -10.17 25.55
C VAL A 397 -16.19 -9.31 25.62
N ALA A 398 -16.27 -8.20 26.35
CA ALA A 398 -15.10 -7.42 26.73
C ALA A 398 -14.50 -8.00 28.02
N VAL A 399 -13.19 -8.20 28.04
CA VAL A 399 -12.45 -8.80 29.17
C VAL A 399 -11.36 -7.84 29.63
N SER A 400 -11.16 -7.77 30.94
CA SER A 400 -10.01 -7.08 31.55
C SER A 400 -9.73 -7.76 32.90
N GLY A 401 -8.56 -8.42 33.02
CA GLY A 401 -8.26 -9.29 34.17
C GLY A 401 -9.31 -10.39 34.36
N ASP A 402 -9.89 -10.47 35.57
CA ASP A 402 -11.02 -11.37 35.88
C ASP A 402 -12.40 -10.77 35.50
N GLY A 403 -12.45 -9.49 35.11
CA GLY A 403 -13.66 -8.77 34.73
C GLY A 403 -14.16 -9.17 33.34
N LYS A 404 -15.49 -9.37 33.22
CA LYS A 404 -16.15 -9.70 31.96
C LYS A 404 -17.47 -8.96 31.81
N VAL A 405 -17.69 -8.35 30.65
CA VAL A 405 -18.95 -7.69 30.28
C VAL A 405 -19.40 -8.18 28.91
N ALA A 406 -20.65 -8.62 28.81
CA ALA A 406 -21.28 -9.02 27.57
C ALA A 406 -21.73 -7.80 26.76
N ILE A 407 -21.47 -7.81 25.47
CA ILE A 407 -21.92 -6.77 24.53
C ILE A 407 -22.78 -7.45 23.46
N GLU A 408 -24.03 -7.00 23.32
CA GLU A 408 -25.00 -7.55 22.37
C GLU A 408 -25.36 -6.51 21.30
N CYS A 409 -25.33 -6.94 20.04
CA CYS A 409 -25.54 -6.10 18.86
C CYS A 409 -26.94 -6.31 18.26
N ASP A 410 -27.92 -5.57 18.78
CA ASP A 410 -29.32 -5.66 18.37
C ASP A 410 -29.54 -5.06 16.96
N GLY A 411 -29.46 -5.87 15.91
CA GLY A 411 -29.73 -5.47 14.51
C GLY A 411 -31.20 -5.54 14.09
N GLU A 412 -31.60 -4.76 13.08
CA GLU A 412 -33.00 -4.71 12.57
C GLU A 412 -33.54 -6.07 12.06
N ARG A 413 -32.67 -7.03 11.72
CA ARG A 413 -33.08 -8.38 11.27
C ARG A 413 -33.57 -9.30 12.40
N TYR A 414 -33.43 -8.93 13.67
CA TYR A 414 -33.77 -9.81 14.81
C TYR A 414 -35.17 -9.61 15.41
N HIS A 415 -35.99 -8.69 14.89
CA HIS A 415 -37.42 -8.60 15.28
C HIS A 415 -38.29 -9.64 14.55
N SER A 416 -37.95 -10.93 14.68
CA SER A 416 -38.79 -12.02 14.15
C SER A 416 -39.66 -12.62 15.25
N GLY A 417 -40.81 -11.98 15.51
CA GLY A 417 -41.93 -12.52 16.29
C GLY A 417 -41.86 -12.35 17.81
N ASN A 418 -43.02 -12.34 18.47
CA ASN A 418 -43.14 -12.21 19.93
C ASN A 418 -42.43 -13.35 20.69
N ASP A 419 -42.37 -14.55 20.10
CA ASP A 419 -41.80 -15.73 20.75
C ASP A 419 -40.27 -15.63 20.90
N LYS A 420 -39.55 -15.11 19.89
CA LYS A 420 -38.09 -14.89 19.99
C LYS A 420 -37.71 -13.80 20.97
N VAL A 421 -38.55 -12.77 21.10
CA VAL A 421 -38.35 -11.71 22.10
C VAL A 421 -38.48 -12.29 23.51
N LEU A 422 -39.44 -13.20 23.72
CA LEU A 422 -39.59 -13.90 24.99
C LEU A 422 -38.38 -14.79 25.30
N GLU A 423 -37.92 -15.57 24.32
CA GLU A 423 -36.72 -16.42 24.44
C GLU A 423 -35.45 -15.60 24.74
N ASP A 424 -35.25 -14.46 24.08
CA ASP A 424 -34.12 -13.56 24.34
C ASP A 424 -34.19 -12.93 25.74
N MET A 425 -35.39 -12.56 26.22
CA MET A 425 -35.59 -12.05 27.57
C MET A 425 -35.35 -13.11 28.65
N GLU A 426 -35.80 -14.35 28.43
CA GLU A 426 -35.53 -15.49 29.31
C GLU A 426 -34.04 -15.83 29.36
N ARG A 427 -33.39 -15.91 28.19
CA ARG A 427 -31.93 -16.09 28.07
C ARG A 427 -31.18 -15.04 28.87
N GLN A 428 -31.51 -13.76 28.68
CA GLN A 428 -30.82 -12.68 29.37
C GLN A 428 -31.01 -12.78 30.90
N THR A 429 -32.22 -13.06 31.36
CA THR A 429 -32.52 -13.23 32.79
C THR A 429 -31.69 -14.36 33.42
N ILE A 430 -31.49 -15.47 32.69
CA ILE A 430 -30.66 -16.59 33.14
C ILE A 430 -29.19 -16.17 33.24
N LEU A 431 -28.65 -15.50 32.21
CA LEU A 431 -27.25 -15.07 32.19
C LEU A 431 -26.96 -14.01 33.26
N GLU A 432 -27.88 -13.07 33.49
CA GLU A 432 -27.76 -12.08 34.58
C GLU A 432 -27.78 -12.73 35.97
N ARG A 433 -28.60 -13.77 36.19
CA ARG A 433 -28.58 -14.56 37.44
C ARG A 433 -27.25 -15.30 37.65
N LEU A 434 -26.56 -15.63 36.56
CA LEU A 434 -25.20 -16.21 36.58
C LEU A 434 -24.10 -15.15 36.73
N GLY A 435 -24.48 -13.87 36.92
CA GLY A 435 -23.57 -12.76 37.19
C GLY A 435 -23.10 -12.01 35.95
N TRP A 436 -23.64 -12.29 34.75
CA TRP A 436 -23.30 -11.54 33.55
C TRP A 436 -23.89 -10.13 33.57
N ARG A 437 -23.11 -9.16 33.10
CA ARG A 437 -23.52 -7.77 32.88
C ARG A 437 -23.57 -7.51 31.37
N PHE A 438 -24.59 -6.80 30.92
CA PHE A 438 -24.84 -6.59 29.49
C PHE A 438 -24.79 -5.11 29.11
N ILE A 439 -24.14 -4.82 27.99
CA ILE A 439 -24.23 -3.56 27.26
C ILE A 439 -24.90 -3.87 25.92
N ARG A 440 -26.04 -3.24 25.63
CA ARG A 440 -26.74 -3.39 24.35
C ARG A 440 -26.45 -2.22 23.42
N ILE A 441 -26.25 -2.55 22.15
CA ILE A 441 -26.03 -1.56 21.09
C ILE A 441 -27.09 -1.78 20.02
N ARG A 442 -28.00 -0.82 19.86
CA ARG A 442 -29.00 -0.88 18.80
C ARG A 442 -28.36 -0.50 17.48
N GLY A 443 -28.59 -1.30 16.42
CA GLY A 443 -28.07 -1.01 15.09
C GLY A 443 -28.45 0.38 14.60
N SER A 444 -29.70 0.82 14.82
CA SER A 444 -30.17 2.16 14.45
C SER A 444 -29.43 3.30 15.17
N GLU A 445 -29.02 3.08 16.43
CA GLU A 445 -28.23 4.05 17.21
C GLU A 445 -26.81 4.12 16.64
N TYR A 446 -26.18 2.96 16.48
CA TYR A 446 -24.82 2.85 15.97
C TYR A 446 -24.68 3.42 14.56
N TYR A 447 -25.56 3.06 13.62
CA TYR A 447 -25.46 3.55 12.24
C TYR A 447 -25.78 5.04 12.10
N ARG A 448 -26.52 5.63 13.05
CA ARG A 448 -26.77 7.08 13.06
C ARG A 448 -25.52 7.86 13.50
N ASN A 449 -24.83 7.41 14.54
CA ASN A 449 -23.59 8.02 15.00
C ASN A 449 -22.70 6.95 15.68
N PRO A 450 -21.80 6.30 14.92
CA PRO A 450 -20.94 5.24 15.46
C PRO A 450 -20.03 5.74 16.58
N GLN A 451 -19.52 6.96 16.45
CA GLN A 451 -18.54 7.49 17.38
C GLN A 451 -19.13 7.74 18.76
N SER A 452 -20.26 8.45 18.85
CA SER A 452 -20.92 8.70 20.14
C SER A 452 -21.41 7.40 20.80
N THR A 453 -21.83 6.43 19.98
CA THR A 453 -22.28 5.13 20.47
C THR A 453 -21.13 4.35 21.12
N ILE A 454 -19.95 4.34 20.48
CA ILE A 454 -18.76 3.69 21.05
C ILE A 454 -18.27 4.43 22.30
N GLU A 455 -18.32 5.76 22.34
CA GLU A 455 -17.96 6.53 23.54
C GLU A 455 -18.88 6.21 24.73
N ARG A 456 -20.19 6.02 24.49
CA ARG A 456 -21.13 5.52 25.51
C ARG A 456 -20.73 4.13 26.00
N VAL A 457 -20.48 3.20 25.08
CA VAL A 457 -20.09 1.82 25.41
C VAL A 457 -18.81 1.80 26.24
N ILE A 458 -17.81 2.61 25.89
CA ILE A 458 -16.57 2.78 26.66
C ILE A 458 -16.88 3.26 28.08
N SER A 459 -17.71 4.30 28.22
CA SER A 459 -18.08 4.81 29.55
C SER A 459 -18.79 3.76 30.41
N GLU A 460 -19.59 2.88 29.81
CA GLU A 460 -20.22 1.76 30.52
C GLU A 460 -19.23 0.66 30.88
N LEU A 461 -18.28 0.35 29.99
CA LEU A 461 -17.18 -0.60 30.27
C LEU A 461 -16.32 -0.12 31.43
N ASP A 462 -15.98 1.18 31.47
CA ASP A 462 -15.24 1.81 32.57
C ASP A 462 -15.99 1.67 33.90
N GLN A 463 -17.31 1.90 33.91
CA GLN A 463 -18.15 1.72 35.11
C GLN A 463 -18.15 0.27 35.62
N TYR A 464 -17.96 -0.69 34.73
CA TYR A 464 -17.86 -2.10 35.08
C TYR A 464 -16.44 -2.57 35.42
N GLY A 465 -15.46 -1.66 35.40
CA GLY A 465 -14.05 -1.97 35.67
C GLY A 465 -13.37 -2.75 34.55
N ILE A 466 -13.90 -2.64 33.31
CA ILE A 466 -13.24 -3.16 32.13
C ILE A 466 -12.37 -2.05 31.56
N GLU A 467 -11.06 -2.12 31.82
CA GLU A 467 -10.10 -1.15 31.33
C GLU A 467 -9.44 -1.65 30.03
N PRO A 468 -9.06 -0.74 29.11
CA PRO A 468 -8.24 -1.10 27.97
C PRO A 468 -6.91 -1.70 28.46
N GLU A 469 -6.46 -2.77 27.82
CA GLU A 469 -5.19 -3.38 28.18
C GLU A 469 -4.06 -2.48 27.67
N ASP A 470 -3.32 -1.86 28.59
CA ASP A 470 -1.97 -1.41 28.28
C ASP A 470 -1.20 -2.64 27.82
N PHE A 471 -0.55 -2.53 26.66
CA PHE A 471 0.30 -3.59 26.12
C PHE A 471 1.42 -3.89 27.12
N ASN A 472 1.19 -4.81 28.05
CA ASN A 472 2.22 -5.33 28.93
C ASN A 472 3.14 -6.23 28.10
N GLU A 473 4.38 -5.75 27.96
CA GLU A 473 5.49 -6.29 27.18
C GLU A 473 6.11 -7.59 27.75
N ASP A 474 5.50 -8.22 28.76
CA ASP A 474 6.09 -9.38 29.47
C ASP A 474 5.76 -10.75 28.84
N THR A 475 5.60 -10.81 27.53
CA THR A 475 5.92 -12.07 26.83
C THR A 475 7.30 -11.86 26.24
N GLU A 476 8.34 -12.40 26.90
CA GLU A 476 9.60 -12.67 26.22
C GLU A 476 9.26 -13.37 24.90
N VAL A 477 9.30 -12.61 23.80
CA VAL A 477 9.13 -13.16 22.48
C VAL A 477 10.40 -13.95 22.25
N ILE A 478 10.37 -15.24 22.56
CA ILE A 478 11.34 -16.20 22.04
C ILE A 478 11.10 -16.22 20.53
N LEU A 479 11.69 -15.25 19.84
CA LEU A 479 11.80 -15.21 18.39
C LEU A 479 12.70 -16.40 18.04
N ASN A 480 12.09 -17.55 17.78
CA ASN A 480 12.73 -18.59 17.00
C ASN A 480 12.89 -18.04 15.57
N TYR A 481 13.86 -17.15 15.39
CA TYR A 481 14.28 -16.73 14.06
C TYR A 481 14.66 -17.99 13.28
N SER A 482 14.20 -18.07 12.03
CA SER A 482 14.58 -19.19 11.17
C SER A 482 16.09 -19.20 10.99
N ASP A 483 16.67 -20.39 10.91
CA ASP A 483 18.09 -20.63 10.59
C ASP A 483 18.59 -19.77 9.42
N LEU A 484 17.77 -19.57 8.37
CA LEU A 484 18.09 -18.68 7.25
C LEU A 484 18.34 -17.21 7.68
N PHE A 485 17.52 -16.66 8.58
CA PHE A 485 17.67 -15.29 9.05
C PHE A 485 18.99 -15.10 9.80
N GLU A 486 19.32 -16.03 10.70
CA GLU A 486 20.57 -15.98 11.47
C GLU A 486 21.78 -16.09 10.55
N ARG A 487 21.75 -16.96 9.54
CA ARG A 487 22.83 -17.03 8.54
C ARG A 487 23.01 -15.73 7.76
N VAL A 488 21.91 -15.10 7.33
CA VAL A 488 21.96 -13.81 6.63
C VAL A 488 22.49 -12.69 7.54
N LYS A 489 22.08 -12.67 8.81
CA LYS A 489 22.57 -11.70 9.78
C LYS A 489 24.08 -11.85 10.02
N ILE A 490 24.54 -13.07 10.32
CA ILE A 490 25.97 -13.37 10.53
C ILE A 490 26.79 -13.02 9.28
N GLY A 491 26.30 -13.35 8.09
CA GLY A 491 26.99 -13.02 6.85
C GLY A 491 27.04 -11.51 6.59
N SER A 492 25.96 -10.78 6.91
CA SER A 492 25.94 -9.32 6.82
C SER A 492 26.94 -8.67 7.78
N ASP A 493 26.98 -9.10 9.04
CA ASP A 493 27.94 -8.59 10.04
C ASP A 493 29.38 -8.83 9.59
N ARG A 494 29.69 -10.03 9.07
CA ARG A 494 30.99 -10.35 8.47
C ARG A 494 31.36 -9.39 7.34
N ILE A 495 30.43 -9.11 6.42
CA ILE A 495 30.67 -8.23 5.27
C ILE A 495 30.95 -6.80 5.73
N LEU A 496 30.22 -6.30 6.74
CA LEU A 496 30.42 -4.97 7.30
C LEU A 496 31.81 -4.85 7.97
N ASP A 497 32.20 -5.86 8.75
CA ASP A 497 33.53 -5.94 9.38
C ASP A 497 34.67 -5.91 8.33
N GLU A 498 34.48 -6.61 7.21
CA GLU A 498 35.44 -6.62 6.10
C GLU A 498 35.57 -5.24 5.43
N TRP A 499 34.46 -4.51 5.29
CA TRP A 499 34.47 -3.15 4.76
C TRP A 499 35.13 -2.17 5.72
N GLU A 500 34.89 -2.30 7.02
CA GLU A 500 35.54 -1.47 8.04
C GLU A 500 37.06 -1.67 8.05
N LYS A 501 37.54 -2.91 8.07
CA LYS A 501 38.98 -3.23 7.97
C LYS A 501 39.61 -2.68 6.70
N SER A 502 38.91 -2.78 5.57
CA SER A 502 39.38 -2.25 4.28
C SER A 502 39.49 -0.72 4.31
N ARG A 503 38.56 -0.03 4.99
CA ARG A 503 38.65 1.42 5.23
C ARG A 503 39.86 1.74 6.10
N GLU A 504 40.05 1.09 7.23
CA GLU A 504 41.21 1.35 8.11
C GLU A 504 42.56 1.15 7.41
N LEU A 505 42.67 0.15 6.53
CA LEU A 505 43.87 -0.12 5.74
C LEU A 505 44.14 0.94 4.68
N ALA A 506 43.10 1.56 4.10
CA ALA A 506 43.25 2.62 3.09
C ALA A 506 43.67 3.98 3.68
N TRP A 507 43.50 4.18 4.99
CA TRP A 507 43.91 5.39 5.71
C TRP A 507 45.34 5.32 6.27
N LYS A 508 45.93 4.11 6.33
CA LYS A 508 47.34 3.88 6.65
C LYS A 508 48.17 3.88 5.38
#